data_AF-A0A258LA97-F1
#
_entry.id   AF-A0A258LA97-F1
#
_cell.length_a   1.000
_cell.length_b   1.000
_cell.length_c   1.000
_cell.angle_alpha   90.00
_cell.angle_beta   90.00
_cell.angle_gamma   90.00
#
_symmetry.space_group_name_H-M   'P 1'
#
loop_
_entity.id
_entity.type
_entity.pdbx_description
1 polymer ?
#
loop_
_entity_poly.entity_id
_entity_poly.type
_entity_poly.pdbx_seq_one_letter_code
_entity_poly.pdbx_strand_id
1 'polypeptide(L)'
;MEIYIALKVLWAVLLGVLLTGLAVMVGMDMGVGVLLRLVGKTDGERRTMLNIIGPHWDGNQVWFILGGGAIFAAFPTLYATSFSVFYVVMILLLFSMIMRPVAFEYRSKVDAKKWRDTWDWAFLISGALPMIVYGAAFGNVLEGVGYHYSWTGQYYQDESFLSYLLNPFAVMCGVMSLSLAVYQGGTMLMLRGEDPIYSRARTYATLGAVVAAVIFAVGGVWVSYMNGYVFTGTVDPGMAATPLGGPAVAA
;
A
#
# COMPACT_ATOMS: atom_id res chain seq x y z
N MET A 1 18.13 -5.68 -29.73
CA MET A 1 17.73 -6.60 -28.65
C MET A 1 18.24 -6.13 -27.29
N GLU A 2 19.52 -5.76 -27.16
CA GLU A 2 20.07 -5.26 -25.87
C GLU A 2 19.37 -4.01 -25.32
N ILE A 3 19.07 -3.01 -26.16
CA ILE A 3 18.36 -1.79 -25.73
C ILE A 3 16.97 -2.10 -25.16
N TYR A 4 16.25 -3.08 -25.71
CA TYR A 4 14.92 -3.45 -25.26
C TYR A 4 14.97 -4.10 -23.87
N ILE A 5 15.94 -4.98 -23.65
CA ILE A 5 16.19 -5.58 -22.34
C ILE A 5 16.59 -4.50 -21.32
N ALA A 6 17.49 -3.59 -21.70
CA ALA A 6 17.90 -2.49 -20.84
C ALA A 6 16.71 -1.60 -20.43
N LEU A 7 15.80 -1.30 -21.34
CA LEU A 7 14.58 -0.54 -21.05
C LEU A 7 13.65 -1.28 -20.09
N LYS A 8 13.47 -2.60 -20.22
CA LYS A 8 12.67 -3.39 -19.26
C LYS A 8 13.25 -3.32 -17.85
N VAL A 9 14.57 -3.51 -17.73
CA VAL A 9 15.26 -3.43 -16.44
C VAL A 9 15.15 -2.04 -15.85
N LEU A 10 15.36 -1.00 -16.67
CA LEU A 10 15.20 0.40 -16.25
C LEU A 10 13.79 0.65 -15.70
N TRP A 11 12.74 0.24 -16.41
CA TRP A 11 11.35 0.40 -15.95
C TRP A 11 11.05 -0.40 -14.68
N ALA A 12 11.62 -1.60 -14.53
CA ALA A 12 11.49 -2.37 -13.29
C ALA A 12 12.16 -1.67 -12.09
N VAL A 13 13.35 -1.10 -12.30
CA VAL A 13 14.05 -0.29 -11.26
C VAL A 13 13.25 0.97 -10.93
N LEU A 14 12.76 1.69 -11.94
CA LEU A 14 11.91 2.87 -11.74
C LEU A 14 10.64 2.53 -10.97
N LEU A 15 10.01 1.39 -11.27
CA LEU A 15 8.85 0.90 -10.52
C LEU A 15 9.21 0.64 -9.05
N GLY A 16 10.35 0.02 -8.78
CA GLY A 16 10.85 -0.17 -7.40
C GLY A 16 11.07 1.15 -6.66
N VAL A 17 11.65 2.15 -7.32
CA VAL A 17 11.83 3.51 -6.76
C VAL A 17 10.48 4.17 -6.48
N LEU A 18 9.53 4.10 -7.41
CA LEU A 18 8.20 4.68 -7.26
C LEU A 18 7.42 4.03 -6.12
N LEU A 19 7.44 2.70 -6.02
CA LEU A 19 6.78 1.95 -4.95
C LEU A 19 7.41 2.25 -3.59
N THR A 20 8.74 2.39 -3.53
CA THR A 20 9.45 2.80 -2.31
C THR A 20 9.08 4.23 -1.91
N GLY A 21 9.07 5.16 -2.87
CA GLY A 21 8.65 6.55 -2.66
C GLY A 21 7.22 6.63 -2.15
N LEU A 22 6.29 5.87 -2.74
CA LEU A 22 4.92 5.72 -2.28
C LEU A 22 4.89 5.19 -0.85
N ALA A 23 5.58 4.09 -0.55
CA ALA A 23 5.61 3.48 0.78
C ALA A 23 6.16 4.43 1.85
N VAL A 24 7.11 5.30 1.53
CA VAL A 24 7.69 6.27 2.47
C VAL A 24 6.81 7.51 2.61
N MET A 25 6.49 8.18 1.50
CA MET A 25 5.76 9.45 1.50
C MET A 25 4.32 9.26 1.95
N VAL A 26 3.60 8.35 1.28
CA VAL A 26 2.20 8.05 1.60
C VAL A 26 2.12 7.28 2.92
N GLY A 27 3.03 6.34 3.18
CA GLY A 27 3.03 5.56 4.43
C GLY A 27 3.16 6.43 5.68
N MET A 28 4.02 7.45 5.65
CA MET A 28 4.14 8.43 6.72
C MET A 28 2.81 9.15 7.00
N ASP A 29 2.20 9.72 5.95
CA ASP A 29 0.96 10.47 6.06
C ASP A 29 -0.20 9.59 6.51
N MET A 30 -0.31 8.38 5.96
CA MET A 30 -1.32 7.38 6.35
C MET A 30 -1.12 6.96 7.81
N GLY A 31 0.12 6.77 8.24
CA GLY A 31 0.49 6.48 9.62
C GLY A 31 0.03 7.55 10.62
N VAL A 32 0.21 8.83 10.29
CA VAL A 32 -0.33 9.94 11.11
C VAL A 32 -1.86 9.87 11.20
N GLY A 33 -2.54 9.55 10.09
CA GLY A 33 -3.98 9.35 10.06
C GLY A 33 -4.46 8.23 11.00
N VAL A 34 -3.78 7.08 10.97
CA VAL A 34 -4.05 5.95 11.89
C VAL A 34 -3.85 6.37 13.35
N LEU A 35 -2.76 7.09 13.62
CA LEU A 35 -2.40 7.52 14.97
C LEU A 35 -3.26 8.67 15.50
N LEU A 36 -4.05 9.35 14.66
CA LEU A 36 -4.78 10.56 15.01
C LEU A 36 -5.59 10.41 16.30
N ARG A 37 -6.35 9.32 16.43
CA ARG A 37 -7.19 9.07 17.63
C ARG A 37 -6.45 8.30 18.73
N LEU A 38 -5.36 7.62 18.38
CA LEU A 38 -4.55 6.83 19.31
C LEU A 38 -3.60 7.72 20.12
N VAL A 39 -2.93 8.65 19.45
CA VAL A 39 -2.05 9.65 20.04
C VAL A 39 -2.85 10.88 20.48
N GLY A 40 -3.68 11.46 19.61
CA GLY A 40 -4.45 12.67 19.90
C GLY A 40 -5.68 12.41 20.79
N LYS A 41 -5.60 12.82 22.05
CA LYS A 41 -6.66 12.67 23.06
C LYS A 41 -7.54 13.90 23.18
N THR A 42 -7.03 15.08 22.79
CA THR A 42 -7.81 16.32 22.70
C THR A 42 -7.94 16.80 21.25
N ASP A 43 -8.92 17.67 20.98
CA ASP A 43 -9.09 18.26 19.64
C ASP A 43 -7.89 19.13 19.25
N GLY A 44 -7.31 19.85 20.21
CA GLY A 44 -6.09 20.64 20.01
C GLY A 44 -4.92 19.76 19.59
N GLU A 45 -4.71 18.62 20.26
CA GLU A 45 -3.66 17.67 19.90
C GLU A 45 -3.87 17.09 18.50
N ARG A 46 -5.10 16.66 18.17
CA ARG A 46 -5.43 16.14 16.83
C ARG A 46 -5.20 17.19 15.75
N ARG A 47 -5.55 18.44 16.01
CA ARG A 47 -5.30 19.55 15.09
C ARG A 47 -3.82 19.79 14.88
N THR A 48 -3.00 19.77 15.95
CA THR A 48 -1.54 19.85 15.84
C THR A 48 -0.98 18.73 14.98
N MET A 49 -1.42 17.48 15.20
CA MET A 49 -1.01 16.33 14.40
C MET A 49 -1.37 16.47 12.92
N LEU A 50 -2.56 16.96 12.59
CA LEU A 50 -2.97 17.21 11.20
C LEU A 50 -2.17 18.35 10.56
N ASN A 51 -1.86 19.41 11.32
CA ASN A 51 -1.05 20.53 10.84
C ASN A 51 0.40 20.13 10.57
N ILE A 52 0.94 19.11 11.26
CA ILE A 52 2.28 18.56 11.01
C ILE A 52 2.42 18.04 9.57
N ILE A 53 1.36 17.43 9.03
CA ILE A 53 1.35 16.86 7.67
C ILE A 53 0.62 17.72 6.62
N GLY A 54 -0.16 18.70 7.09
CA GLY A 54 -0.98 19.60 6.26
C GLY A 54 -0.28 20.21 5.05
N PRO A 55 0.98 20.70 5.16
CA PRO A 55 1.67 21.34 4.04
C PRO A 55 2.11 20.42 2.90
N HIS A 56 2.15 19.10 3.09
CA HIS A 56 2.77 18.19 2.11
C HIS A 56 1.94 16.96 1.75
N TRP A 57 0.89 16.62 2.49
CA TRP A 57 0.13 15.39 2.26
C TRP A 57 -0.43 15.27 0.84
N ASP A 58 -0.88 16.38 0.25
CA ASP A 58 -1.47 16.38 -1.09
C ASP A 58 -0.42 16.06 -2.16
N GLY A 59 0.77 16.67 -2.04
CA GLY A 59 1.93 16.35 -2.88
C GLY A 59 2.40 14.90 -2.71
N ASN A 60 2.36 14.37 -1.48
CA ASN A 60 2.71 12.98 -1.23
C ASN A 60 1.72 12.00 -1.88
N GLN A 61 0.43 12.34 -1.96
CA GLN A 61 -0.57 11.50 -2.65
C GLN A 61 -0.33 11.38 -4.15
N VAL A 62 0.35 12.35 -4.78
CA VAL A 62 0.71 12.27 -6.20
C VAL A 62 1.61 11.05 -6.48
N TRP A 63 2.40 10.59 -5.52
CA TRP A 63 3.21 9.36 -5.67
C TRP A 63 2.35 8.11 -5.89
N PHE A 64 1.16 8.07 -5.29
CA PHE A 64 0.19 6.99 -5.51
C PHE A 64 -0.33 7.02 -6.97
N ILE A 65 -0.71 8.21 -7.45
CA ILE A 65 -1.19 8.41 -8.83
C ILE A 65 -0.09 8.09 -9.84
N LEU A 66 1.13 8.59 -9.60
CA LEU A 66 2.30 8.36 -10.44
C LEU A 66 2.66 6.87 -10.48
N GLY A 67 2.61 6.17 -9.34
CA GLY A 67 2.82 4.72 -9.29
C GLY A 67 1.83 3.96 -10.17
N GLY A 68 0.53 4.23 -10.04
CA GLY A 68 -0.50 3.62 -10.88
C GLY A 68 -0.33 3.96 -12.37
N GLY A 69 -0.06 5.22 -12.69
CA GLY A 69 0.17 5.69 -14.06
C GLY A 69 1.43 5.09 -14.71
N ALA A 70 2.50 4.92 -13.94
CA ALA A 70 3.74 4.30 -14.42
C ALA A 70 3.53 2.80 -14.70
N ILE A 71 2.78 2.09 -13.86
CA ILE A 71 2.42 0.68 -14.12
C ILE A 71 1.55 0.62 -15.39
N PHE A 72 0.57 1.51 -15.54
CA PHE A 72 -0.25 1.57 -16.76
C PHE A 72 0.58 1.80 -18.02
N ALA A 73 1.54 2.73 -17.98
CA ALA A 73 2.35 3.10 -19.14
C ALA A 73 3.40 2.03 -19.51
N ALA A 74 4.09 1.47 -18.52
CA ALA A 74 5.21 0.56 -18.73
C ALA A 74 4.83 -0.93 -18.68
N PHE A 75 3.78 -1.27 -17.93
CA PHE A 75 3.30 -2.63 -17.71
C PHE A 75 1.77 -2.76 -17.84
N PRO A 76 1.19 -2.51 -19.04
CA PRO A 76 -0.26 -2.44 -19.21
C PRO A 76 -1.01 -3.70 -18.77
N THR A 77 -0.44 -4.89 -19.05
CA THR A 77 -1.03 -6.17 -18.64
C THR A 77 -1.03 -6.34 -17.13
N LEU A 78 0.06 -5.94 -16.45
CA LEU A 78 0.15 -5.96 -14.99
C LEU A 78 -0.88 -5.00 -14.37
N TYR A 79 -1.02 -3.80 -14.94
CA TYR A 79 -2.04 -2.84 -14.53
C TYR A 79 -3.44 -3.41 -14.66
N ALA A 80 -3.82 -3.84 -15.86
CA ALA A 80 -5.17 -4.32 -16.15
C ALA A 80 -5.54 -5.52 -15.27
N THR A 81 -4.60 -6.45 -15.08
CA THR A 81 -4.82 -7.68 -14.32
C THR A 81 -4.94 -7.38 -12.83
N SER A 82 -4.00 -6.62 -12.26
CA SER A 82 -4.01 -6.31 -10.82
C SER A 82 -5.27 -5.53 -10.40
N PHE A 83 -5.68 -4.55 -11.19
CA PHE A 83 -6.90 -3.78 -10.91
C PHE A 83 -8.19 -4.59 -11.15
N SER A 84 -8.15 -5.63 -11.98
CA SER A 84 -9.29 -6.53 -12.21
C SER A 84 -9.42 -7.59 -11.10
N VAL A 85 -8.32 -8.27 -10.76
CA VAL A 85 -8.25 -9.25 -9.66
C VAL A 85 -8.72 -8.59 -8.35
N PHE A 86 -8.19 -7.41 -8.04
CA PHE A 86 -8.46 -6.71 -6.79
C PHE A 86 -9.62 -5.71 -6.88
N TYR A 87 -10.54 -5.86 -7.85
CA TYR A 87 -11.55 -4.84 -8.18
C TYR A 87 -12.28 -4.26 -6.97
N VAL A 88 -12.92 -5.11 -6.14
CA VAL A 88 -13.68 -4.64 -4.96
C VAL A 88 -12.77 -3.92 -3.96
N VAL A 89 -11.56 -4.44 -3.74
CA VAL A 89 -10.57 -3.85 -2.84
C VAL A 89 -10.09 -2.49 -3.36
N MET A 90 -9.87 -2.36 -4.66
CA MET A 90 -9.47 -1.11 -5.31
C MET A 90 -10.58 -0.05 -5.26
N ILE A 91 -11.85 -0.46 -5.37
CA ILE A 91 -12.99 0.46 -5.18
C ILE A 91 -13.07 0.95 -3.73
N LEU A 92 -12.89 0.06 -2.74
CA LEU A 92 -12.84 0.46 -1.33
C LEU A 92 -11.64 1.39 -1.06
N LEU A 93 -10.48 1.09 -1.64
CA LEU A 93 -9.30 1.93 -1.60
C LEU A 93 -9.59 3.32 -2.17
N LEU A 94 -10.22 3.40 -3.35
CA LEU A 94 -10.61 4.66 -3.98
C LEU A 94 -11.52 5.51 -3.08
N PHE A 95 -12.59 4.93 -2.54
CA PHE A 95 -13.49 5.65 -1.63
C PHE A 95 -12.75 6.13 -0.37
N SER A 96 -11.91 5.27 0.20
CA SER A 96 -11.05 5.62 1.33
C SER A 96 -10.11 6.78 1.02
N MET A 97 -9.50 6.80 -0.16
CA MET A 97 -8.63 7.88 -0.61
C MET A 97 -9.42 9.18 -0.85
N ILE A 98 -10.64 9.11 -1.38
CA ILE A 98 -11.53 10.29 -1.55
C ILE A 98 -11.92 10.90 -0.19
N MET A 99 -12.22 10.06 0.80
CA MET A 99 -12.64 10.53 2.12
C MET A 99 -11.57 11.37 2.82
N ARG A 100 -10.29 11.18 2.50
CA ARG A 100 -9.17 11.82 3.18
C ARG A 100 -9.01 13.33 2.86
N PRO A 101 -8.90 13.77 1.59
CA PRO A 101 -8.94 15.20 1.24
C PRO A 101 -10.17 15.91 1.81
N VAL A 102 -11.33 15.26 1.71
CA VAL A 102 -12.60 15.80 2.22
C VAL A 102 -12.52 15.97 3.74
N ALA A 103 -11.94 15.01 4.47
CA ALA A 103 -11.74 15.12 5.91
C ALA A 103 -10.81 16.29 6.29
N PHE A 104 -9.73 16.52 5.56
CA PHE A 104 -8.85 17.68 5.80
C PHE A 104 -9.59 19.00 5.65
N GLU A 105 -10.32 19.16 4.55
CA GLU A 105 -11.01 20.42 4.24
C GLU A 105 -12.20 20.66 5.18
N TYR A 106 -12.97 19.63 5.51
CA TYR A 106 -14.28 19.79 6.16
C TYR A 106 -14.25 19.64 7.69
N ARG A 107 -13.25 18.96 8.27
CA ARG A 107 -13.19 18.70 9.72
C ARG A 107 -13.38 19.95 10.56
N SER A 108 -12.76 21.07 10.16
CA SER A 108 -12.76 22.31 10.95
C SER A 108 -13.83 23.32 10.54
N LYS A 109 -14.69 23.00 9.57
CA LYS A 109 -15.72 23.94 9.05
C LYS A 109 -16.95 24.06 9.96
N VAL A 110 -17.21 23.06 10.80
CA VAL A 110 -18.34 23.04 11.73
C VAL A 110 -17.82 22.87 13.16
N ASP A 111 -18.22 23.77 14.05
CA ASP A 111 -17.87 23.72 15.47
C ASP A 111 -18.80 22.79 16.26
N ALA A 112 -18.77 21.50 15.91
CA ALA A 112 -19.54 20.47 16.58
C ALA A 112 -18.67 19.25 16.88
N LYS A 113 -18.70 18.76 18.13
CA LYS A 113 -17.89 17.61 18.55
C LYS A 113 -18.17 16.37 17.70
N LYS A 114 -19.44 16.04 17.46
CA LYS A 114 -19.85 14.89 16.63
C LYS A 114 -19.31 15.00 15.21
N TRP A 115 -19.30 16.21 14.64
CA TRP A 115 -18.76 16.46 13.30
C TRP A 115 -17.26 16.16 13.24
N ARG A 116 -16.48 16.73 14.15
CA ARG A 116 -15.02 16.50 14.23
C ARG A 116 -14.70 15.03 14.48
N ASP A 117 -15.44 14.37 15.37
CA ASP A 117 -15.24 12.94 15.68
C ASP A 117 -15.50 12.03 14.46
N THR A 118 -16.48 12.34 13.61
CA THR A 118 -16.74 11.58 12.37
C THR A 118 -15.57 11.71 11.39
N TRP A 119 -15.03 12.92 11.20
CA TRP A 119 -13.86 13.13 10.34
C TRP A 119 -12.59 12.52 10.93
N ASP A 120 -12.43 12.53 12.24
CA ASP A 120 -11.32 11.84 12.91
C ASP A 120 -11.35 10.33 12.67
N TRP A 121 -12.55 9.71 12.60
CA TRP A 121 -12.71 8.32 12.18
C TRP A 121 -12.38 8.12 10.70
N ALA A 122 -12.82 9.04 9.84
CA ALA A 122 -12.47 9.00 8.43
C ALA A 122 -10.95 9.03 8.22
N PHE A 123 -10.20 9.82 9.00
CA PHE A 123 -8.73 9.82 8.97
C PHE A 123 -8.11 8.49 9.41
N LEU A 124 -8.64 7.86 10.44
CA LEU A 124 -8.14 6.57 10.91
C LEU A 124 -8.37 5.49 9.84
N ILE A 125 -9.60 5.39 9.31
CA ILE A 125 -9.95 4.39 8.30
C ILE A 125 -9.17 4.65 7.01
N SER A 126 -9.13 5.91 6.56
CA SER A 126 -8.40 6.29 5.36
C SER A 126 -6.89 6.25 5.50
N GLY A 127 -6.35 6.21 6.71
CA GLY A 127 -4.94 5.90 6.97
C GLY A 127 -4.67 4.39 6.99
N ALA A 128 -5.55 3.61 7.62
CA ALA A 128 -5.31 2.18 7.83
C ALA A 128 -5.56 1.36 6.56
N LEU A 129 -6.71 1.57 5.91
CA LEU A 129 -7.16 0.75 4.80
C LEU A 129 -6.18 0.77 3.61
N PRO A 130 -5.66 1.93 3.15
CA PRO A 130 -4.68 1.93 2.06
C PRO A 130 -3.41 1.17 2.36
N MET A 131 -2.90 1.24 3.59
CA MET A 131 -1.66 0.55 3.97
C MET A 131 -1.86 -0.96 4.10
N ILE A 132 -3.02 -1.39 4.61
CA ILE A 132 -3.39 -2.81 4.63
C ILE A 132 -3.50 -3.35 3.20
N VAL A 133 -4.23 -2.65 2.33
CA VAL A 133 -4.40 -3.04 0.92
C VAL A 133 -3.06 -3.09 0.19
N TYR A 134 -2.20 -2.08 0.39
CA TYR A 134 -0.87 -2.05 -0.19
C TYR A 134 -0.07 -3.30 0.19
N GLY A 135 0.02 -3.63 1.48
CA GLY A 135 0.75 -4.82 1.93
C GLY A 135 0.14 -6.13 1.46
N ALA A 136 -1.18 -6.27 1.55
CA ALA A 136 -1.89 -7.48 1.12
C ALA A 136 -1.79 -7.72 -0.39
N ALA A 137 -1.73 -6.65 -1.20
CA ALA A 137 -1.49 -6.77 -2.63
C ALA A 137 -0.11 -7.38 -2.92
N PHE A 138 0.96 -6.94 -2.23
CA PHE A 138 2.28 -7.56 -2.37
C PHE A 138 2.30 -9.01 -1.88
N GLY A 139 1.62 -9.33 -0.77
CA GLY A 139 1.51 -10.70 -0.29
C GLY A 139 0.87 -11.63 -1.33
N ASN A 140 -0.24 -11.20 -1.94
CA ASN A 140 -0.90 -11.95 -3.02
C ASN A 140 -0.04 -12.05 -4.29
N VAL A 141 0.77 -11.03 -4.60
CA VAL A 141 1.71 -11.11 -5.74
C VAL A 141 2.83 -12.12 -5.49
N LEU A 142 3.31 -12.24 -4.24
CA LEU A 142 4.34 -13.20 -3.86
C LEU A 142 3.84 -14.64 -3.86
N GLU A 143 2.61 -14.87 -3.39
CA GLU A 143 1.99 -16.19 -3.37
C GLU A 143 1.41 -16.60 -4.74
N GLY A 144 1.03 -15.61 -5.55
CA GLY A 144 0.30 -15.82 -6.78
C GLY A 144 -1.20 -15.78 -6.56
N VAL A 145 -1.93 -15.45 -7.63
CA VAL A 145 -3.39 -15.47 -7.65
C VAL A 145 -3.83 -16.27 -8.87
N GLY A 146 -4.82 -17.15 -8.72
CA GLY A 146 -5.31 -17.98 -9.80
C GLY A 146 -6.13 -17.20 -10.83
N TYR A 147 -5.54 -16.98 -12.00
CA TYR A 147 -6.19 -16.41 -13.18
C TYR A 147 -5.57 -16.95 -14.46
N HIS A 148 -6.30 -16.84 -15.57
CA HIS A 148 -5.78 -17.14 -16.90
C HIS A 148 -6.22 -16.10 -17.93
N TYR A 149 -5.57 -16.13 -19.10
CA TYR A 149 -6.00 -15.36 -20.26
C TYR A 149 -6.61 -16.28 -21.31
N SER A 150 -7.68 -15.82 -21.98
CA SER A 150 -8.16 -16.46 -23.20
C SER A 150 -7.18 -16.26 -24.35
N TRP A 151 -7.43 -16.95 -25.47
CA TRP A 151 -6.68 -16.76 -26.72
C TRP A 151 -6.74 -15.32 -27.28
N THR A 152 -7.75 -14.53 -26.89
CA THR A 152 -7.85 -13.09 -27.24
C THR A 152 -7.08 -12.17 -26.30
N GLY A 153 -6.43 -12.73 -25.27
CA GLY A 153 -5.76 -11.95 -24.21
C GLY A 153 -6.72 -11.38 -23.17
N GLN A 154 -7.98 -11.82 -23.15
CA GLN A 154 -8.95 -11.40 -22.14
C GLN A 154 -8.69 -12.13 -20.82
N TYR A 155 -8.66 -11.38 -19.72
CA TYR A 155 -8.50 -11.90 -18.36
C TYR A 155 -9.75 -12.68 -17.90
N TYR A 156 -9.52 -13.83 -17.26
CA TYR A 156 -10.50 -14.63 -16.56
C TYR A 156 -9.97 -15.00 -15.18
N GLN A 157 -10.83 -14.90 -14.18
CA GLN A 157 -10.49 -15.21 -12.80
C GLN A 157 -10.91 -16.64 -12.47
N ASP A 158 -9.97 -17.44 -11.99
CA ASP A 158 -10.21 -18.84 -11.66
C ASP A 158 -10.60 -19.02 -10.18
N GLU A 159 -10.05 -18.16 -9.33
CA GLU A 159 -10.24 -18.23 -7.88
C GLU A 159 -11.33 -17.26 -7.37
N SER A 160 -12.01 -17.66 -6.30
CA SER A 160 -13.00 -16.81 -5.64
C SER A 160 -12.37 -15.58 -5.02
N PHE A 161 -13.08 -14.44 -5.05
CA PHE A 161 -12.66 -13.18 -4.44
C PHE A 161 -12.14 -13.31 -3.00
N LEU A 162 -12.78 -14.17 -2.20
CA LEU A 162 -12.43 -14.33 -0.79
C LEU A 162 -11.10 -15.07 -0.56
N SER A 163 -10.66 -15.87 -1.53
CA SER A 163 -9.47 -16.73 -1.38
C SER A 163 -8.19 -15.91 -1.23
N TYR A 164 -7.98 -14.92 -2.09
CA TYR A 164 -6.84 -14.00 -2.02
C TYR A 164 -7.06 -12.84 -1.02
N LEU A 165 -8.31 -12.50 -0.68
CA LEU A 165 -8.57 -11.46 0.33
C LEU A 165 -8.23 -11.94 1.75
N LEU A 166 -8.65 -13.16 2.10
CA LEU A 166 -8.51 -13.72 3.45
C LEU A 166 -7.33 -14.69 3.56
N ASN A 167 -6.40 -14.63 2.61
CA ASN A 167 -5.19 -15.41 2.67
C ASN A 167 -4.35 -15.00 3.90
N PRO A 168 -3.94 -15.95 4.78
CA PRO A 168 -3.14 -15.66 5.97
C PRO A 168 -1.85 -14.89 5.68
N PHE A 169 -1.15 -15.24 4.59
CA PHE A 169 0.09 -14.60 4.18
C PHE A 169 -0.17 -13.17 3.69
N ALA A 170 -1.19 -12.96 2.86
CA ALA A 170 -1.58 -11.61 2.43
C ALA A 170 -2.02 -10.72 3.60
N VAL A 171 -2.80 -11.25 4.55
CA VAL A 171 -3.21 -10.53 5.76
C VAL A 171 -1.99 -10.14 6.59
N MET A 172 -1.04 -11.07 6.77
CA MET A 172 0.22 -10.79 7.46
C MET A 172 1.02 -9.66 6.79
N CYS A 173 1.14 -9.67 5.45
CA CYS A 173 1.78 -8.59 4.70
C CYS A 173 1.03 -7.25 4.85
N GLY A 174 -0.31 -7.27 4.88
CA GLY A 174 -1.14 -6.10 5.16
C GLY A 174 -0.87 -5.50 6.55
N VAL A 175 -0.79 -6.34 7.58
CA VAL A 175 -0.45 -5.92 8.95
C VAL A 175 0.97 -5.40 9.04
N MET A 176 1.93 -6.02 8.32
CA MET A 176 3.30 -5.54 8.23
C MET A 176 3.36 -4.11 7.67
N SER A 177 2.70 -3.88 6.53
CA SER A 177 2.63 -2.59 5.86
C SER A 177 1.99 -1.52 6.75
N LEU A 178 0.87 -1.85 7.42
CA LEU A 178 0.24 -0.96 8.40
C LEU A 178 1.18 -0.63 9.57
N SER A 179 1.93 -1.61 10.08
CA SER A 179 2.86 -1.43 11.20
C SER A 179 4.04 -0.51 10.81
N LEU A 180 4.54 -0.65 9.58
CA LEU A 180 5.55 0.26 9.03
C LEU A 180 5.00 1.68 8.85
N ALA A 181 3.75 1.83 8.38
CA ALA A 181 3.10 3.13 8.31
C ALA A 181 2.95 3.77 9.70
N VAL A 182 2.52 3.00 10.71
CA VAL A 182 2.44 3.46 12.11
C VAL A 182 3.81 3.90 12.63
N TYR A 183 4.88 3.16 12.32
CA TYR A 183 6.24 3.56 12.64
C TYR A 183 6.59 4.90 11.99
N GLN A 184 6.46 5.02 10.66
CA GLN A 184 6.78 6.23 9.92
C GLN A 184 5.96 7.44 10.39
N GLY A 185 4.64 7.29 10.54
CA GLY A 185 3.77 8.35 11.03
C GLY A 185 4.09 8.75 12.47
N GLY A 186 4.41 7.79 13.34
CA GLY A 186 4.85 8.06 14.70
C GLY A 186 6.17 8.82 14.75
N THR A 187 7.15 8.44 13.91
CA THR A 187 8.42 9.18 13.80
C THR A 187 8.21 10.61 13.26
N MET A 188 7.30 10.81 12.31
CA MET A 188 6.97 12.15 11.80
C MET A 188 6.35 13.04 12.89
N LEU A 189 5.47 12.48 13.72
CA LEU A 189 4.92 13.18 14.88
C LEU A 189 6.00 13.51 15.92
N MET A 190 7.00 12.65 16.10
CA MET A 190 8.12 12.93 17.00
C MET A 190 9.06 14.03 16.48
N LEU A 191 9.19 14.19 15.17
CA LEU A 191 10.06 15.22 14.58
C LEU A 191 9.54 16.64 14.79
N ARG A 192 8.22 16.82 14.82
CA ARG A 192 7.56 18.14 14.85
C ARG A 192 6.61 18.35 16.03
N GLY A 193 6.33 17.31 16.81
CA GLY A 193 5.43 17.34 17.95
C GLY A 193 6.18 17.43 19.27
N GLU A 194 5.61 18.16 20.22
CA GLU A 194 6.08 18.25 21.60
C GLU A 194 5.24 17.35 22.52
N ASP A 195 5.60 17.26 23.80
CA ASP A 195 4.80 16.54 24.77
C ASP A 195 3.41 17.20 24.98
N PRO A 196 2.35 16.39 25.11
CA PRO A 196 2.37 14.94 25.33
C PRO A 196 2.24 14.12 24.04
N ILE A 197 2.24 14.75 22.85
CA ILE A 197 2.14 14.05 21.55
C ILE A 197 3.41 13.22 21.32
N TYR A 198 4.59 13.80 21.61
CA TYR A 198 5.89 13.15 21.43
C TYR A 198 5.99 11.80 22.15
N SER A 199 5.78 11.76 23.47
CA SER A 199 5.89 10.53 24.28
C SER A 199 4.92 9.43 23.83
N ARG A 200 3.68 9.80 23.49
CA ARG A 200 2.68 8.86 22.94
C ARG A 200 3.07 8.37 21.55
N ALA A 201 3.49 9.26 20.66
CA ALA A 201 3.94 8.91 19.32
C ALA A 201 5.14 7.96 19.36
N ARG A 202 6.11 8.19 20.25
CA ARG A 202 7.25 7.28 20.49
C ARG A 202 6.81 5.88 20.87
N THR A 203 5.81 5.77 21.75
CA THR A 203 5.29 4.46 22.19
C THR A 203 4.71 3.68 21.00
N TYR A 204 3.83 4.31 20.21
CA TYR A 204 3.25 3.66 19.04
C TYR A 204 4.25 3.42 17.90
N ALA A 205 5.20 4.33 17.69
CA ALA A 205 6.27 4.15 16.71
C ALA A 205 7.13 2.93 17.05
N THR A 206 7.54 2.82 18.32
CA THR A 206 8.33 1.68 18.80
C THR A 206 7.54 0.38 18.66
N LEU A 207 6.26 0.37 19.03
CA LEU A 207 5.38 -0.79 18.85
C LEU A 207 5.26 -1.18 17.37
N GLY A 208 5.01 -0.22 16.48
CA GLY A 208 4.92 -0.46 15.04
C GLY A 208 6.21 -1.03 14.46
N ALA A 209 7.37 -0.53 14.89
CA ALA A 209 8.68 -1.05 14.49
C ALA A 209 8.90 -2.49 14.95
N VAL A 210 8.60 -2.80 16.22
CA VAL A 210 8.75 -4.15 16.78
C VAL A 210 7.82 -5.13 16.08
N VAL A 211 6.54 -4.76 15.89
CA VAL A 211 5.57 -5.61 15.18
C VAL A 211 6.01 -5.84 13.75
N ALA A 212 6.44 -4.80 13.03
CA ALA A 212 6.95 -4.94 11.67
C ALA A 212 8.19 -5.84 11.61
N ALA A 213 9.13 -5.71 12.53
CA ALA A 213 10.35 -6.54 12.59
C ALA A 213 10.04 -8.01 12.86
N VAL A 214 9.12 -8.29 13.80
CA VAL A 214 8.67 -9.66 14.11
C VAL A 214 7.97 -10.27 12.90
N ILE A 215 7.02 -9.55 12.29
CA ILE A 215 6.31 -10.04 11.11
C ILE A 215 7.27 -10.25 9.94
N PHE A 216 8.25 -9.36 9.73
CA PHE A 216 9.26 -9.54 8.69
C PHE A 216 10.09 -10.81 8.90
N ALA A 217 10.53 -11.09 10.13
CA ALA A 217 11.26 -12.31 10.45
C ALA A 217 10.41 -13.57 10.24
N VAL A 218 9.17 -13.57 10.73
CA VAL A 218 8.22 -14.68 10.53
C VAL A 218 7.89 -14.88 9.05
N GLY A 219 7.65 -13.79 8.32
CA GLY A 219 7.38 -13.82 6.89
C GLY A 219 8.57 -14.34 6.08
N GLY A 220 9.80 -13.96 6.44
CA GLY A 220 11.00 -14.52 5.81
C GLY A 220 11.13 -16.03 5.98
N VAL A 221 10.82 -16.54 7.19
CA VAL A 221 10.75 -17.98 7.44
C VAL A 221 9.60 -18.62 6.65
N TRP A 222 8.42 -18.01 6.62
CA TRP A 222 7.26 -18.51 5.87
C TRP A 222 7.58 -18.64 4.37
N VAL A 223 8.15 -17.60 3.76
CA VAL A 223 8.54 -17.58 2.34
C VAL A 223 9.53 -18.69 2.02
N SER A 224 10.41 -19.08 2.94
CA SER A 224 11.36 -20.18 2.72
C SER A 224 10.68 -21.56 2.56
N TYR A 225 9.43 -21.70 2.98
CA TYR A 225 8.61 -22.90 2.80
C TYR A 225 7.57 -22.78 1.67
N MET A 226 7.49 -21.62 1.01
CA MET A 226 6.57 -21.44 -0.12
C MET A 226 7.16 -22.02 -1.39
N ASN A 227 6.34 -22.75 -2.15
CA ASN A 227 6.69 -23.14 -3.51
C ASN A 227 6.50 -21.91 -4.41
N GLY A 228 7.61 -21.34 -4.88
CA GLY A 228 7.60 -20.22 -5.80
C GLY A 228 7.57 -20.68 -7.26
N TYR A 229 7.13 -19.80 -8.15
CA TYR A 229 7.14 -20.08 -9.58
C TYR A 229 8.57 -20.25 -10.13
N VAL A 230 8.84 -21.40 -10.75
CA VAL A 230 10.12 -21.72 -11.40
C VAL A 230 9.94 -21.79 -12.91
N PHE A 231 10.90 -21.22 -13.66
CA PHE A 231 10.92 -21.35 -15.11
C PHE A 231 11.11 -22.81 -15.52
N THR A 232 10.19 -23.34 -16.32
CA THR A 232 10.21 -24.73 -16.82
C THR A 232 10.74 -24.87 -18.25
N GLY A 233 11.07 -23.75 -18.90
CA GLY A 233 11.61 -23.74 -20.27
C GLY A 233 12.67 -22.65 -20.49
N THR A 234 13.20 -22.59 -21.72
CA THR A 234 14.15 -21.54 -22.13
C THR A 234 13.49 -20.17 -22.09
N VAL A 235 14.04 -19.26 -21.29
CA VAL A 235 13.58 -17.87 -21.18
C VAL A 235 14.30 -17.02 -22.22
N ASP A 236 13.56 -16.32 -23.09
CA ASP A 236 14.10 -15.27 -23.95
C ASP A 236 13.91 -13.91 -23.26
N PRO A 237 14.97 -13.27 -22.72
CA PRO A 237 14.85 -11.96 -22.08
C PRO A 237 14.35 -10.86 -23.04
N GLY A 238 14.56 -11.04 -24.35
CA GLY A 238 14.17 -10.14 -25.42
C GLY A 238 12.71 -10.27 -25.86
N MET A 239 11.96 -11.26 -25.36
CA MET A 239 10.59 -11.51 -25.82
C MET A 239 9.62 -10.37 -25.50
N ALA A 240 8.60 -10.15 -26.32
CA ALA A 240 7.59 -9.14 -26.02
C ALA A 240 6.82 -9.48 -24.73
N ALA A 241 6.56 -8.49 -23.87
CA ALA A 241 5.77 -8.67 -22.66
C ALA A 241 4.27 -8.76 -23.03
N THR A 242 3.78 -9.97 -23.30
CA THR A 242 2.39 -10.21 -23.71
C THR A 242 1.76 -11.33 -22.89
N PRO A 243 0.43 -11.28 -22.64
CA PRO A 243 -0.26 -12.34 -21.90
C PRO A 243 -0.32 -13.68 -22.66
N LEU A 244 -0.18 -13.67 -23.98
CA LEU A 244 -0.24 -14.85 -24.85
C LEU A 244 1.12 -15.50 -25.09
N GLY A 245 2.20 -14.75 -24.85
CA GLY A 245 3.58 -15.18 -25.02
C GLY A 245 4.38 -14.79 -23.79
N GLY A 246 4.70 -15.78 -22.96
CA GLY A 246 5.48 -15.64 -21.73
C GLY A 246 6.30 -16.91 -21.46
N PRO A 247 7.34 -16.83 -20.63
CA PRO A 247 8.07 -18.01 -20.22
C PRO A 247 7.14 -18.96 -19.47
N ALA A 248 7.21 -20.26 -19.76
CA ALA A 248 6.47 -21.26 -19.01
C ALA A 248 6.99 -21.29 -17.56
N VAL A 249 6.09 -21.07 -16.61
CA VAL A 249 6.35 -21.13 -15.17
C VAL A 249 5.47 -22.20 -14.54
N ALA A 250 6.04 -22.99 -13.63
CA ALA A 250 5.29 -23.94 -12.80
C ALA A 250 5.45 -23.58 -11.33
N ALA A 251 4.37 -23.78 -10.56
CA ALA A 251 4.35 -23.65 -9.11
C ALA A 251 4.78 -24.96 -8.42
#